data_AF-A0A534UQM1-F1
#
_entry.id   AF-A0A534UQM1-F1
#
_cell.length_a   1.000
_cell.length_b   1.000
_cell.length_c   1.000
_cell.angle_alpha   90.00
_cell.angle_beta   90.00
_cell.angle_gamma   90.00
#
_symmetry.space_group_name_H-M   'P 1'
#
loop_
_entity.id
_entity.type
_entity.pdbx_description
1 polymer ?
#
loop_
_entity_poly.entity_id
_entity_poly.type
_entity_poly.pdbx_seq_one_letter_code
_entity_poly.pdbx_strand_id
1 'polypeptide(L)'
;MKRTLPALLAAALAGALLGAPAGAQVLPPPPPSLKTVPVPEPSNLARFVRNRPAAIALGKALFWDMQVGSDGIQACASCHFHSGADNRTKNQLNPGTAHGATTFEVAGPNHTLAETDFPFHRLGDPASRFSPVLFDSDDVVSSQGVFRKKFADIVPGRAQEMCSSVPDPIWSVGGTNVRRVAPRNTPSVINAIFNFRNLWNGRGNAVFNGVSTFGPRDAAARVLEVQPDGSVLAVPVAIDHGSVASVAVGPPLSADLMSCAGRTWPKIGKKLLGLTPLGRQVVDPHDSVLGPLATSARTPGAPGLRVSYTTLIQDAFQPPYWKSPKVVTFPLGVLSIADPTGTPLTTDQFTVMEANFSLFFGLAVQLYQATLVSDDSPFDRFMDGGGEGGATTNALTPEQKLGLAVFTNVGLNPLVGAGGCIGCHAGAEFTVASTNRIGLVEPPDPLAPPPVAEGVIEHMAMAVQGALRALVFATHPAALEPCVR
;
A
#
# COMPACT_ATOMS: atom_id res chain seq x y z
N MET A 1 51.36 -9.97 81.79
CA MET A 1 50.71 -11.16 81.20
C MET A 1 50.18 -10.80 79.81
N LYS A 2 49.97 -11.83 78.98
CA LYS A 2 49.86 -11.86 77.51
C LYS A 2 48.70 -11.05 76.88
N ARG A 3 49.03 -10.36 75.77
CA ARG A 3 48.42 -10.31 74.41
C ARG A 3 46.88 -10.29 74.17
N THR A 4 46.54 -9.49 73.13
CA THR A 4 45.58 -9.69 72.00
C THR A 4 44.18 -9.04 71.98
N LEU A 5 43.76 -8.78 70.73
CA LEU A 5 42.77 -7.86 70.14
C LEU A 5 41.38 -8.56 69.92
N PRO A 6 40.39 -8.01 69.18
CA PRO A 6 39.02 -7.69 69.59
C PRO A 6 37.92 -8.63 69.01
N ALA A 7 36.63 -8.42 69.35
CA ALA A 7 35.50 -9.02 68.61
C ALA A 7 34.19 -8.23 68.75
N LEU A 8 33.47 -8.19 67.63
CA LEU A 8 32.13 -7.65 67.38
C LEU A 8 30.99 -8.56 67.91
N LEU A 9 29.78 -7.97 67.93
CA LEU A 9 28.48 -8.47 67.45
C LEU A 9 27.32 -8.63 68.47
N ALA A 10 26.17 -8.14 67.98
CA ALA A 10 24.80 -8.67 68.10
C ALA A 10 23.83 -7.94 69.05
N ALA A 11 22.91 -7.18 68.44
CA ALA A 11 21.56 -7.01 68.97
C ALA A 11 20.56 -7.07 67.80
N ALA A 12 19.64 -8.01 67.92
CA ALA A 12 18.66 -8.43 66.92
C ALA A 12 17.50 -7.44 66.79
N LEU A 13 17.03 -7.24 65.55
CA LEU A 13 15.69 -6.73 65.26
C LEU A 13 14.90 -7.84 64.55
N ALA A 14 13.92 -8.40 65.25
CA ALA A 14 12.82 -9.14 64.67
C ALA A 14 11.59 -8.22 64.68
N GLY A 15 10.95 -8.02 63.53
CA GLY A 15 9.68 -7.31 63.44
C GLY A 15 9.29 -6.87 62.03
N ALA A 16 8.16 -7.40 61.56
CA ALA A 16 7.35 -6.98 60.40
C ALA A 16 7.82 -7.40 58.99
N LEU A 17 7.59 -8.68 58.65
CA LEU A 17 7.17 -9.08 57.30
C LEU A 17 5.70 -8.71 57.13
N LEU A 18 5.42 -7.47 56.74
CA LEU A 18 4.14 -7.09 56.14
C LEU A 18 4.34 -7.14 54.62
N GLY A 19 3.61 -8.06 53.98
CA GLY A 19 3.55 -8.16 52.52
C GLY A 19 3.08 -6.84 51.92
N ALA A 20 3.95 -6.20 51.14
CA ALA A 20 3.50 -5.24 50.16
C ALA A 20 2.67 -6.00 49.11
N PRO A 21 1.50 -5.51 48.71
CA PRO A 21 0.85 -6.07 47.53
C PRO A 21 1.83 -5.85 46.38
N ALA A 22 2.14 -6.91 45.64
CA ALA A 22 2.75 -6.77 44.32
C ALA A 22 1.86 -5.81 43.54
N GLY A 23 2.30 -4.56 43.39
CA GLY A 23 1.54 -3.55 42.66
C GLY A 23 1.22 -4.14 41.29
N ALA A 24 -0.06 -4.19 40.94
CA ALA A 24 -0.49 -4.60 39.61
C ALA A 24 0.30 -3.75 38.60
N GLN A 25 1.33 -4.33 37.98
CA GLN A 25 2.16 -3.61 37.04
C GLN A 25 1.31 -3.42 35.79
N VAL A 26 0.77 -2.20 35.67
CA VAL A 26 -0.20 -1.80 34.66
C VAL A 26 0.46 -1.95 33.29
N LEU A 27 0.00 -2.94 32.50
CA LEU A 27 0.36 -3.01 31.08
C LEU A 27 0.01 -1.68 30.41
N PRO A 28 0.77 -1.22 29.40
CA PRO A 28 0.35 -0.09 28.59
C PRO A 28 -1.09 -0.29 28.11
N PRO A 29 -1.90 0.79 28.03
CA PRO A 29 -3.28 0.65 27.61
C PRO A 29 -3.34 0.00 26.23
N PRO A 30 -4.25 -0.97 26.02
CA PRO A 30 -4.41 -1.59 24.71
C PRO A 30 -4.83 -0.56 23.66
N PRO A 31 -4.54 -0.81 22.37
CA PRO A 31 -5.05 0.01 21.29
C PRO A 31 -6.57 0.17 21.36
N PRO A 32 -7.14 1.34 21.04
CA PRO A 32 -8.57 1.49 20.92
C PRO A 32 -9.11 0.84 19.64
N SER A 33 -10.43 0.74 19.54
CA SER A 33 -11.16 0.32 18.33
C SER A 33 -10.87 1.24 17.14
N LEU A 34 -10.78 0.69 15.92
CA LEU A 34 -10.58 1.49 14.70
C LEU A 34 -11.73 2.47 14.44
N LYS A 35 -12.92 2.21 14.97
CA LYS A 35 -14.07 3.12 14.92
C LYS A 35 -13.79 4.50 15.55
N THR A 36 -12.75 4.61 16.37
CA THR A 36 -12.32 5.87 17.00
C THR A 36 -11.52 6.79 16.07
N VAL A 37 -11.10 6.29 14.89
CA VAL A 37 -10.27 7.03 13.94
C VAL A 37 -11.10 7.37 12.69
N PRO A 38 -11.31 8.65 12.35
CA PRO A 38 -11.99 9.02 11.12
C PRO A 38 -11.13 8.65 9.91
N VAL A 39 -11.78 8.23 8.82
CA VAL A 39 -11.10 7.98 7.54
C VAL A 39 -10.50 9.29 7.01
N PRO A 40 -9.19 9.37 6.73
CA PRO A 40 -8.57 10.58 6.20
C PRO A 40 -9.13 10.97 4.83
N GLU A 41 -9.32 12.27 4.60
CA GLU A 41 -9.81 12.81 3.33
C GLU A 41 -8.99 14.06 2.93
N PRO A 42 -8.69 14.25 1.64
CA PRO A 42 -7.97 15.44 1.19
C PRO A 42 -8.71 16.73 1.55
N SER A 43 -8.00 17.69 2.14
CA SER A 43 -8.54 18.99 2.55
C SER A 43 -9.14 19.79 1.39
N ASN A 44 -8.61 19.61 0.17
CA ASN A 44 -9.01 20.31 -1.04
C ASN A 44 -9.80 19.43 -2.02
N LEU A 45 -10.39 18.31 -1.56
CA LEU A 45 -11.08 17.34 -2.43
C LEU A 45 -12.14 17.99 -3.34
N ALA A 46 -12.89 18.97 -2.83
CA ALA A 46 -13.96 19.66 -3.56
C ALA A 46 -13.47 20.42 -4.80
N ARG A 47 -12.17 20.77 -4.87
CA ARG A 47 -11.54 21.35 -6.06
C ARG A 47 -11.56 20.38 -7.24
N PHE A 48 -11.53 19.07 -6.99
CA PHE A 48 -11.40 18.04 -8.02
C PHE A 48 -12.66 17.21 -8.18
N VAL A 49 -13.27 16.79 -7.07
CA VAL A 49 -14.41 15.88 -7.05
C VAL A 49 -15.68 16.67 -6.75
N ARG A 50 -16.67 16.55 -7.64
CA ARG A 50 -17.99 17.18 -7.49
C ARG A 50 -19.06 16.22 -6.99
N ASN A 51 -18.88 14.91 -7.19
CA ASN A 51 -19.81 13.87 -6.77
C ASN A 51 -19.02 12.66 -6.24
N ARG A 52 -18.97 12.53 -4.90
CA ARG A 52 -18.22 11.47 -4.21
C ARG A 52 -18.75 10.06 -4.52
N PRO A 53 -20.06 9.76 -4.48
CA PRO A 53 -20.59 8.46 -4.92
C PRO A 53 -20.18 8.07 -6.35
N ALA A 54 -20.23 9.00 -7.30
CA ALA A 54 -19.79 8.73 -8.68
C ALA A 54 -18.29 8.44 -8.75
N ALA A 55 -17.46 9.16 -7.99
CA ALA A 55 -16.03 8.91 -7.91
C ALA A 55 -15.70 7.54 -7.30
N ILE A 56 -16.44 7.11 -6.27
CA ILE A 56 -16.32 5.77 -5.68
C ILE A 56 -16.70 4.69 -6.71
N ALA A 57 -17.80 4.87 -7.44
CA ALA A 57 -18.21 3.94 -8.49
C ALA A 57 -17.16 3.83 -9.62
N LEU A 58 -16.63 4.96 -10.07
CA LEU A 58 -15.51 5.00 -11.02
C LEU A 58 -14.27 4.29 -10.47
N GLY A 59 -13.91 4.55 -9.21
CA GLY A 59 -12.76 3.94 -8.55
C GLY A 59 -12.86 2.43 -8.46
N LYS A 60 -14.02 1.92 -8.04
CA LYS A 60 -14.29 0.48 -8.02
C LYS A 60 -14.25 -0.10 -9.43
N ALA A 61 -14.86 0.56 -10.42
CA ALA A 61 -14.79 0.08 -11.80
C ALA A 61 -13.34 0.00 -12.29
N LEU A 62 -12.51 1.01 -12.06
CA LEU A 62 -11.11 1.01 -12.49
C LEU A 62 -10.24 -0.03 -11.74
N PHE A 63 -10.44 -0.19 -10.42
CA PHE A 63 -9.67 -1.13 -9.61
C PHE A 63 -9.86 -2.58 -10.08
N TRP A 64 -11.07 -2.91 -10.53
CA TRP A 64 -11.45 -4.26 -10.96
C TRP A 64 -11.33 -4.50 -12.47
N ASP A 65 -11.03 -3.48 -13.29
CA ASP A 65 -11.03 -3.65 -14.73
C ASP A 65 -9.72 -4.24 -15.28
N MET A 66 -9.78 -5.49 -15.72
CA MET A 66 -8.67 -6.18 -16.42
C MET A 66 -8.22 -5.45 -17.69
N GLN A 67 -9.07 -4.59 -18.24
CA GLN A 67 -8.75 -3.77 -19.40
C GLN A 67 -7.79 -2.62 -19.06
N VAL A 68 -7.55 -2.31 -17.78
CA VAL A 68 -6.50 -1.36 -17.37
C VAL A 68 -5.12 -1.87 -17.79
N GLY A 69 -4.83 -3.16 -17.59
CA GLY A 69 -3.58 -3.77 -18.00
C GLY A 69 -3.38 -3.84 -19.52
N SER A 70 -2.14 -3.92 -19.97
CA SER A 70 -1.81 -4.01 -21.40
C SER A 70 -2.21 -5.35 -22.02
N ASP A 71 -2.21 -6.43 -21.25
CA ASP A 71 -2.56 -7.77 -21.73
C ASP A 71 -4.07 -8.05 -21.73
N GLY A 72 -4.87 -7.15 -21.14
CA GLY A 72 -6.31 -7.32 -20.95
C GLY A 72 -6.67 -8.37 -19.88
N ILE A 73 -5.73 -8.72 -19.01
CA ILE A 73 -5.87 -9.76 -17.98
C ILE A 73 -5.56 -9.17 -16.58
N GLN A 74 -4.51 -8.37 -16.44
CA GLN A 74 -4.12 -7.83 -15.12
C GLN A 74 -4.94 -6.59 -14.74
N ALA A 75 -5.60 -6.66 -13.58
CA ALA A 75 -6.25 -5.56 -12.87
C ALA A 75 -5.57 -5.33 -11.51
N CYS A 76 -5.90 -4.24 -10.80
CA CYS A 76 -5.48 -4.08 -9.40
C CYS A 76 -6.02 -5.25 -8.55
N ALA A 77 -7.30 -5.61 -8.78
CA ALA A 77 -7.94 -6.74 -8.14
C ALA A 77 -7.31 -8.10 -8.46
N SER A 78 -6.52 -8.26 -9.53
CA SER A 78 -5.82 -9.53 -9.80
C SER A 78 -4.79 -9.88 -8.73
N CYS A 79 -4.22 -8.87 -8.06
CA CYS A 79 -3.24 -9.01 -6.98
C CYS A 79 -3.83 -8.69 -5.60
N HIS A 80 -4.97 -7.98 -5.54
CA HIS A 80 -5.59 -7.49 -4.32
C HIS A 80 -7.05 -7.99 -4.16
N PHE A 81 -7.26 -9.29 -4.38
CA PHE A 81 -8.60 -9.89 -4.41
C PHE A 81 -9.05 -10.37 -3.03
N HIS A 82 -8.24 -11.22 -2.39
CA HIS A 82 -8.65 -11.96 -1.20
C HIS A 82 -8.21 -11.19 0.06
N SER A 83 -9.17 -10.57 0.74
CA SER A 83 -8.88 -9.63 1.84
C SER A 83 -7.89 -8.53 1.44
N GLY A 84 -7.96 -8.09 0.17
CA GLY A 84 -7.07 -7.09 -0.40
C GLY A 84 -5.64 -7.57 -0.71
N ALA A 85 -5.35 -8.86 -0.60
CA ALA A 85 -4.04 -9.46 -0.87
C ALA A 85 -4.11 -10.55 -1.95
N ASP A 86 -2.94 -11.08 -2.34
CA ASP A 86 -2.82 -12.11 -3.37
C ASP A 86 -2.83 -13.50 -2.74
N ASN A 87 -3.80 -14.32 -3.12
CA ASN A 87 -3.92 -15.72 -2.67
C ASN A 87 -3.56 -16.73 -3.76
N ARG A 88 -3.03 -16.28 -4.90
CA ARG A 88 -2.57 -17.18 -5.97
C ARG A 88 -1.30 -17.88 -5.51
N THR A 89 -1.08 -19.11 -5.98
CA THR A 89 0.11 -19.90 -5.65
C THR A 89 1.01 -20.15 -6.86
N LYS A 90 0.47 -19.96 -8.07
CA LYS A 90 1.24 -20.13 -9.31
C LYS A 90 2.08 -18.89 -9.61
N ASN A 91 3.35 -19.13 -9.89
CA ASN A 91 4.32 -18.14 -10.35
C ASN A 91 4.40 -16.92 -9.41
N GLN A 92 4.63 -17.16 -8.12
CA GLN A 92 4.64 -16.10 -7.11
C GLN A 92 6.04 -15.79 -6.56
N LEU A 93 7.11 -16.33 -7.14
CA LEU A 93 8.47 -16.09 -6.67
C LEU A 93 9.16 -15.00 -7.48
N ASN A 94 9.84 -14.10 -6.78
CA ASN A 94 10.81 -13.15 -7.33
C ASN A 94 12.19 -13.46 -6.74
N PRO A 95 13.25 -13.50 -7.55
CA PRO A 95 14.59 -13.87 -7.10
C PRO A 95 15.35 -12.71 -6.45
N GLY A 96 14.74 -11.99 -5.51
CA GLY A 96 15.41 -10.87 -4.84
C GLY A 96 15.79 -9.70 -5.77
N THR A 97 15.08 -9.46 -6.88
CA THR A 97 15.47 -8.41 -7.87
C THR A 97 15.52 -6.99 -7.31
N ALA A 98 14.88 -6.71 -6.16
CA ALA A 98 15.07 -5.45 -5.43
C ALA A 98 16.53 -5.23 -4.98
N HIS A 99 17.28 -6.31 -4.78
CA HIS A 99 18.69 -6.35 -4.39
C HIS A 99 19.62 -6.65 -5.57
N GLY A 100 19.07 -6.75 -6.78
CA GLY A 100 19.83 -7.03 -8.00
C GLY A 100 20.10 -8.51 -8.26
N ALA A 101 19.52 -9.42 -7.47
CA ALA A 101 19.61 -10.85 -7.70
C ALA A 101 18.85 -11.27 -8.98
N THR A 102 19.31 -12.37 -9.58
CA THR A 102 18.80 -12.89 -10.87
C THR A 102 18.59 -14.41 -10.86
N THR A 103 18.91 -15.06 -9.75
CA THR A 103 18.84 -16.50 -9.54
C THR A 103 17.82 -16.77 -8.45
N PHE A 104 17.01 -17.81 -8.61
CA PHE A 104 16.05 -18.23 -7.58
C PHE A 104 16.70 -19.25 -6.66
N GLU A 105 16.59 -19.07 -5.34
CA GLU A 105 17.13 -20.02 -4.36
C GLU A 105 16.06 -20.98 -3.81
N VAL A 106 14.78 -20.59 -3.79
CA VAL A 106 13.68 -21.43 -3.30
C VAL A 106 13.19 -22.36 -4.40
N ALA A 107 12.74 -21.79 -5.52
CA ALA A 107 12.30 -22.54 -6.69
C ALA A 107 12.28 -21.68 -7.95
N GLY A 108 12.38 -22.30 -9.12
CA GLY A 108 12.46 -21.59 -10.40
C GLY A 108 11.20 -20.78 -10.77
N PRO A 109 11.27 -19.95 -11.82
CA PRO A 109 10.15 -19.16 -12.28
C PRO A 109 9.01 -20.08 -12.73
N ASN A 110 7.76 -19.59 -12.63
CA ASN A 110 6.55 -20.37 -12.89
C ASN A 110 6.34 -21.59 -11.98
N HIS A 111 7.04 -21.69 -10.85
CA HIS A 111 6.76 -22.68 -9.81
C HIS A 111 5.35 -22.53 -9.21
N THR A 112 4.78 -23.63 -8.71
CA THR A 112 3.56 -23.61 -7.89
C THR A 112 3.97 -23.75 -6.44
N LEU A 113 3.77 -22.70 -5.63
CA LEU A 113 4.15 -22.71 -4.22
C LEU A 113 3.51 -23.89 -3.46
N ALA A 114 4.31 -24.52 -2.61
CA ALA A 114 3.93 -25.59 -1.70
C ALA A 114 4.38 -25.25 -0.26
N GLU A 115 3.80 -25.90 0.73
CA GLU A 115 4.17 -25.70 2.15
C GLU A 115 5.66 -25.97 2.41
N THR A 116 6.24 -26.93 1.68
CA THR A 116 7.66 -27.30 1.77
C THR A 116 8.63 -26.22 1.31
N ASP A 117 8.15 -25.21 0.60
CA ASP A 117 8.96 -24.06 0.17
C ASP A 117 9.24 -23.09 1.33
N PHE A 118 8.49 -23.20 2.44
CA PHE A 118 8.57 -22.31 3.59
C PHE A 118 9.18 -22.98 4.83
N PRO A 119 9.73 -22.19 5.77
CA PRO A 119 10.01 -20.75 5.66
C PRO A 119 11.28 -20.48 4.84
N PHE A 120 11.42 -19.25 4.34
CA PHE A 120 12.63 -18.83 3.59
C PHE A 120 13.81 -18.58 4.53
N HIS A 121 13.53 -18.42 5.82
CA HIS A 121 14.52 -18.38 6.89
C HIS A 121 14.29 -19.57 7.83
N ARG A 122 15.16 -20.58 7.77
CA ARG A 122 15.04 -21.80 8.60
C ARG A 122 16.11 -21.81 9.68
N LEU A 123 15.66 -21.99 10.92
CA LEU A 123 16.52 -22.18 12.09
C LEU A 123 16.58 -23.65 12.48
N GLY A 124 17.67 -24.07 13.15
CA GLY A 124 17.79 -25.42 13.69
C GLY A 124 16.75 -25.74 14.77
N ASP A 125 16.36 -24.72 15.52
CA ASP A 125 15.24 -24.71 16.46
C ASP A 125 14.38 -23.48 16.16
N PRO A 126 13.20 -23.66 15.52
CA PRO A 126 12.30 -22.55 15.19
C PRO A 126 11.79 -21.75 16.41
N ALA A 127 11.84 -22.32 17.61
CA ALA A 127 11.42 -21.63 18.83
C ALA A 127 12.51 -20.70 19.42
N SER A 128 13.75 -20.82 18.95
CA SER A 128 14.88 -20.05 19.45
C SER A 128 15.49 -19.19 18.36
N ARG A 129 15.28 -17.87 18.43
CA ARG A 129 15.89 -16.89 17.51
C ARG A 129 17.43 -16.88 17.48
N PHE A 130 18.06 -17.52 18.46
CA PHE A 130 19.51 -17.64 18.57
C PHE A 130 20.04 -18.97 18.01
N SER A 131 19.14 -19.83 17.54
CA SER A 131 19.51 -21.10 16.92
C SER A 131 20.26 -20.88 15.60
N PRO A 132 21.16 -21.79 15.19
CA PRO A 132 21.85 -21.68 13.90
C PRO A 132 20.88 -21.59 12.72
N VAL A 133 21.21 -20.74 11.74
CA VAL A 133 20.49 -20.64 10.47
C VAL A 133 20.87 -21.83 9.60
N LEU A 134 19.89 -22.63 9.19
CA LEU A 134 20.04 -23.78 8.31
C LEU A 134 19.84 -23.43 6.83
N PHE A 135 19.04 -22.40 6.55
CA PHE A 135 18.75 -21.91 5.21
C PHE A 135 18.25 -20.47 5.28
N ASP A 136 18.65 -19.65 4.32
CA ASP A 136 18.22 -18.27 4.16
C ASP A 136 18.17 -17.94 2.67
N SER A 137 17.16 -17.17 2.24
CA SER A 137 16.99 -16.72 0.86
C SER A 137 16.35 -15.34 0.84
N ASP A 138 16.77 -14.50 -0.12
CA ASP A 138 16.15 -13.21 -0.43
C ASP A 138 15.06 -13.31 -1.50
N ASP A 139 14.67 -14.52 -1.91
CA ASP A 139 13.48 -14.76 -2.71
C ASP A 139 12.26 -14.12 -2.02
N VAL A 140 11.35 -13.59 -2.84
CA VAL A 140 10.15 -12.92 -2.36
C VAL A 140 8.93 -13.62 -2.91
N VAL A 141 8.02 -14.00 -2.02
CA VAL A 141 6.65 -14.37 -2.41
C VAL A 141 5.84 -13.11 -2.68
N SER A 142 5.43 -12.94 -3.93
CA SER A 142 4.68 -11.79 -4.41
C SER A 142 3.85 -12.12 -5.64
N SER A 143 3.12 -11.12 -6.13
CA SER A 143 2.17 -11.23 -7.22
C SER A 143 2.83 -11.35 -8.59
N GLN A 144 2.39 -12.32 -9.38
CA GLN A 144 2.63 -12.33 -10.82
C GLN A 144 1.97 -11.12 -11.50
N GLY A 145 2.73 -10.45 -12.35
CA GLY A 145 2.28 -9.38 -13.23
C GLY A 145 2.23 -9.82 -14.69
N VAL A 146 2.90 -9.09 -15.57
CA VAL A 146 2.86 -9.30 -17.03
C VAL A 146 4.11 -9.98 -17.57
N PHE A 147 4.01 -10.46 -18.80
CA PHE A 147 5.18 -10.90 -19.56
C PHE A 147 6.03 -9.69 -19.97
N ARG A 148 7.36 -9.88 -20.06
CA ARG A 148 8.26 -8.86 -20.60
C ARG A 148 7.90 -8.53 -22.05
N LYS A 149 7.33 -7.34 -22.26
CA LYS A 149 6.97 -6.82 -23.58
C LYS A 149 7.24 -5.32 -23.69
N LYS A 150 7.48 -4.84 -24.90
CA LYS A 150 7.58 -3.41 -25.23
C LYS A 150 6.27 -2.91 -25.83
N PHE A 151 5.76 -1.81 -25.31
CA PHE A 151 4.55 -1.15 -25.80
C PHE A 151 4.79 -0.57 -27.19
N ALA A 152 3.85 -0.77 -28.12
CA ALA A 152 3.86 -0.12 -29.42
C ALA A 152 2.72 0.89 -29.50
N ASP A 153 1.47 0.44 -29.37
CA ASP A 153 0.32 1.34 -29.30
C ASP A 153 -0.90 0.61 -28.69
N ILE A 154 -1.96 1.37 -28.40
CA ILE A 154 -3.28 0.82 -28.14
C ILE A 154 -3.93 0.35 -29.44
N VAL A 155 -4.93 -0.53 -29.32
CA VAL A 155 -5.81 -0.88 -30.45
C VAL A 155 -7.22 -0.39 -30.09
N PRO A 156 -7.76 0.63 -30.79
CA PRO A 156 -9.09 1.16 -30.50
C PRO A 156 -10.15 0.05 -30.40
N GLY A 157 -10.97 0.10 -29.37
CA GLY A 157 -12.02 -0.89 -29.12
C GLY A 157 -11.53 -2.26 -28.61
N ARG A 158 -10.24 -2.43 -28.30
CA ARG A 158 -9.70 -3.68 -27.73
C ARG A 158 -9.07 -3.47 -26.35
N ALA A 159 -9.30 -4.45 -25.46
CA ALA A 159 -8.68 -4.49 -24.14
C ALA A 159 -7.16 -4.69 -24.21
N GLN A 160 -6.72 -5.65 -25.05
CA GLN A 160 -5.33 -6.00 -25.24
C GLN A 160 -4.65 -5.02 -26.20
N GLU A 161 -3.46 -4.58 -25.83
CA GLU A 161 -2.67 -3.59 -26.56
C GLU A 161 -1.69 -4.27 -27.53
N MET A 162 -1.18 -3.47 -28.46
CA MET A 162 -0.13 -3.91 -29.36
C MET A 162 1.21 -3.83 -28.64
N CYS A 163 1.79 -4.99 -28.34
CA CYS A 163 3.09 -5.10 -27.70
C CYS A 163 3.97 -6.14 -28.39
N SER A 164 5.28 -5.89 -28.42
CA SER A 164 6.28 -6.83 -28.92
C SER A 164 6.94 -7.60 -27.78
N SER A 165 7.16 -8.90 -27.96
CA SER A 165 7.84 -9.73 -26.97
C SER A 165 9.33 -9.37 -26.89
N VAL A 166 9.88 -9.38 -25.67
CA VAL A 166 11.32 -9.18 -25.43
C VAL A 166 11.80 -10.36 -24.60
N PRO A 167 12.88 -11.08 -24.97
CA PRO A 167 13.40 -12.19 -24.17
C PRO A 167 13.63 -11.78 -22.71
N ASP A 168 13.17 -12.60 -21.78
CA ASP A 168 13.38 -12.41 -20.36
C ASP A 168 14.41 -13.42 -19.83
N PRO A 169 15.59 -12.97 -19.35
CA PRO A 169 16.61 -13.87 -18.85
C PRO A 169 16.30 -14.45 -17.46
N ILE A 170 15.41 -13.81 -16.68
CA ILE A 170 15.08 -14.20 -15.30
C ILE A 170 13.78 -15.02 -15.30
N TRP A 171 12.75 -14.50 -15.95
CA TRP A 171 11.43 -15.14 -16.00
C TRP A 171 11.24 -15.88 -17.33
N SER A 172 11.95 -16.98 -17.48
CA SER A 172 11.86 -17.87 -18.65
C SER A 172 12.03 -19.34 -18.28
N VAL A 173 11.29 -20.20 -18.96
CA VAL A 173 11.38 -21.67 -18.83
C VAL A 173 11.58 -22.24 -20.23
N GLY A 174 12.70 -22.93 -20.46
CA GLY A 174 13.03 -23.52 -21.77
C GLY A 174 13.08 -22.49 -22.91
N GLY A 175 13.50 -21.26 -22.63
CA GLY A 175 13.54 -20.17 -23.61
C GLY A 175 12.19 -19.47 -23.84
N THR A 176 11.12 -19.90 -23.17
CA THR A 176 9.80 -19.26 -23.24
C THR A 176 9.59 -18.36 -22.04
N ASN A 177 9.33 -17.07 -22.28
CA ASN A 177 9.01 -16.12 -21.23
C ASN A 177 7.80 -16.58 -20.41
N VAL A 178 7.91 -16.45 -19.08
CA VAL A 178 6.78 -16.53 -18.15
C VAL A 178 6.46 -15.14 -17.59
N ARG A 179 5.40 -15.02 -16.79
CA ARG A 179 5.02 -13.72 -16.19
C ARG A 179 6.07 -13.31 -15.16
N ARG A 180 6.40 -12.02 -15.13
CA ARG A 180 7.26 -11.44 -14.09
C ARG A 180 6.52 -11.43 -12.76
N VAL A 181 7.28 -11.36 -11.67
CA VAL A 181 6.75 -11.28 -10.30
C VAL A 181 7.28 -10.02 -9.65
N ALA A 182 6.46 -9.31 -8.87
CA ALA A 182 6.86 -8.07 -8.22
C ALA A 182 7.99 -8.30 -7.19
N PRO A 183 8.91 -7.34 -7.01
CA PRO A 183 10.10 -7.52 -6.16
C PRO A 183 9.86 -7.37 -4.66
N ARG A 184 8.60 -7.15 -4.24
CA ARG A 184 8.18 -7.05 -2.84
C ARG A 184 6.81 -7.68 -2.70
N ASN A 185 6.52 -8.30 -1.57
CA ASN A 185 5.21 -8.86 -1.29
C ASN A 185 4.09 -7.82 -1.49
N THR A 186 2.95 -8.26 -1.98
CA THR A 186 1.76 -7.42 -2.20
C THR A 186 0.98 -7.27 -0.89
N PRO A 187 0.97 -6.07 -0.26
CA PRO A 187 0.24 -5.88 1.00
C PRO A 187 -1.28 -5.83 0.78
N SER A 188 -2.04 -5.95 1.86
CA SER A 188 -3.49 -5.72 1.80
C SER A 188 -3.79 -4.25 1.48
N VAL A 189 -4.82 -4.01 0.67
CA VAL A 189 -5.41 -2.66 0.46
C VAL A 189 -6.45 -2.29 1.52
N ILE A 190 -6.87 -3.22 2.37
CA ILE A 190 -7.79 -2.93 3.48
C ILE A 190 -7.07 -2.05 4.49
N ASN A 191 -7.73 -1.00 4.98
CA ASN A 191 -7.18 0.01 5.90
C ASN A 191 -5.99 0.82 5.34
N ALA A 192 -5.59 0.64 4.07
CA ALA A 192 -4.44 1.35 3.48
C ALA A 192 -4.61 2.88 3.44
N ILE A 193 -5.86 3.36 3.52
CA ILE A 193 -6.20 4.79 3.59
C ILE A 193 -5.67 5.48 4.85
N PHE A 194 -5.43 4.73 5.93
CA PHE A 194 -4.90 5.28 7.18
C PHE A 194 -3.39 5.47 7.17
N ASN A 195 -2.66 4.85 6.23
CA ASN A 195 -1.22 5.00 6.11
C ASN A 195 -0.85 6.42 5.66
N PHE A 196 0.07 7.05 6.38
CA PHE A 196 0.61 8.35 5.98
C PHE A 196 1.30 8.26 4.61
N ARG A 197 2.11 7.22 4.41
CA ARG A 197 2.71 6.84 3.12
C ARG A 197 2.50 5.38 2.85
N ASN A 198 2.21 5.05 1.59
CA ASN A 198 2.01 3.67 1.16
C ASN A 198 3.26 3.15 0.41
N LEU A 199 3.26 1.83 0.15
CA LEU A 199 4.39 1.00 -0.28
C LEU A 199 5.41 0.74 0.85
N TRP A 200 6.01 -0.44 0.84
CA TRP A 200 7.03 -0.89 1.80
C TRP A 200 8.23 0.06 1.96
N ASN A 201 8.49 0.93 0.97
CA ASN A 201 9.57 1.91 1.03
C ASN A 201 9.08 3.36 1.06
N GLY A 202 7.81 3.60 1.41
CA GLY A 202 7.24 4.93 1.59
C GLY A 202 7.21 5.80 0.33
N ARG A 203 7.35 5.20 -0.87
CA ARG A 203 7.34 5.96 -2.13
C ARG A 203 5.95 6.48 -2.49
N GLY A 204 4.88 5.85 -2.01
CA GLY A 204 3.52 6.34 -2.14
C GLY A 204 3.34 7.61 -1.33
N ASN A 205 3.57 8.75 -1.97
CA ASN A 205 3.69 10.03 -1.28
C ASN A 205 2.36 10.46 -0.64
N ALA A 206 2.42 10.98 0.59
CA ALA A 206 1.28 11.53 1.33
C ALA A 206 0.57 12.68 0.59
N VAL A 207 1.27 13.38 -0.30
CA VAL A 207 0.72 14.41 -1.18
C VAL A 207 0.71 13.89 -2.61
N PHE A 208 -0.48 13.69 -3.17
CA PHE A 208 -0.65 13.29 -4.57
C PHE A 208 -0.57 14.51 -5.49
N ASN A 209 0.17 14.38 -6.59
CA ASN A 209 0.42 15.44 -7.57
C ASN A 209 -0.45 15.32 -8.84
N GLY A 210 -1.42 14.40 -8.85
CA GLY A 210 -2.28 14.15 -10.02
C GLY A 210 -1.69 13.24 -11.10
N VAL A 211 -0.40 12.89 -11.04
CA VAL A 211 0.32 12.25 -12.17
C VAL A 211 1.10 11.01 -11.76
N SER A 212 1.88 11.07 -10.68
CA SER A 212 2.87 10.06 -10.34
C SER A 212 2.89 9.70 -8.85
N THR A 213 3.48 8.55 -8.54
CA THR A 213 3.57 8.04 -7.17
C THR A 213 4.43 8.89 -6.25
N PHE A 214 5.32 9.71 -6.83
CA PHE A 214 6.34 10.45 -6.08
C PHE A 214 5.85 11.76 -5.46
N GLY A 215 4.64 12.21 -5.81
CA GLY A 215 4.10 13.47 -5.27
C GLY A 215 5.00 14.67 -5.61
N PRO A 216 5.25 15.58 -4.66
CA PRO A 216 6.11 16.76 -4.87
C PRO A 216 7.55 16.48 -5.33
N ARG A 217 8.05 15.24 -5.23
CA ARG A 217 9.40 14.88 -5.72
C ARG A 217 9.48 14.80 -7.24
N ASP A 218 8.33 14.71 -7.91
CA ASP A 218 8.21 14.86 -9.35
C ASP A 218 7.83 16.31 -9.68
N ALA A 219 8.85 17.16 -9.78
CA ALA A 219 8.68 18.59 -10.04
C ALA A 219 8.07 18.89 -11.43
N ALA A 220 8.07 17.91 -12.34
CA ALA A 220 7.52 18.03 -13.69
C ALA A 220 6.02 17.65 -13.76
N ALA A 221 5.45 17.06 -12.71
CA ALA A 221 4.06 16.65 -12.69
C ALA A 221 3.12 17.85 -12.86
N ARG A 222 2.31 17.82 -13.92
CA ARG A 222 1.29 18.83 -14.22
C ARG A 222 0.01 18.14 -14.67
N VAL A 223 -1.12 18.69 -14.24
CA VAL A 223 -2.44 18.37 -14.78
C VAL A 223 -2.93 19.54 -15.64
N LEU A 224 -3.82 19.27 -16.57
CA LEU A 224 -4.40 20.29 -17.44
C LEU A 224 -5.65 20.89 -16.78
N GLU A 225 -5.71 22.21 -16.65
CA GLU A 225 -6.84 22.94 -16.12
C GLU A 225 -7.39 23.92 -17.16
N VAL A 226 -8.66 23.76 -17.49
CA VAL A 226 -9.41 24.61 -18.41
C VAL A 226 -9.79 25.90 -17.68
N GLN A 227 -9.34 27.02 -18.23
CA GLN A 227 -9.57 28.34 -17.69
C GLN A 227 -10.94 28.90 -18.12
N PRO A 228 -11.47 29.95 -17.45
CA PRO A 228 -12.74 30.56 -17.81
C PRO A 228 -12.83 31.09 -19.25
N ASP A 229 -11.69 31.48 -19.84
CA ASP A 229 -11.58 31.94 -21.23
C ASP A 229 -11.51 30.78 -22.26
N GLY A 230 -11.54 29.53 -21.80
CA GLY A 230 -11.44 28.32 -22.62
C GLY A 230 -9.99 27.91 -22.98
N SER A 231 -8.98 28.66 -22.54
CA SER A 231 -7.59 28.23 -22.63
C SER A 231 -7.33 27.04 -21.69
N VAL A 232 -6.28 26.28 -21.94
CA VAL A 232 -5.90 25.11 -21.12
C VAL A 232 -4.48 25.30 -20.64
N LEU A 233 -4.30 25.32 -19.33
CA LEU A 233 -3.00 25.51 -18.68
C LEU A 233 -2.54 24.22 -18.02
N ALA A 234 -1.24 23.95 -18.10
CA ALA A 234 -0.60 22.90 -17.32
C ALA A 234 -0.27 23.45 -15.92
N VAL A 235 -1.00 22.99 -14.91
CA VAL A 235 -0.88 23.46 -13.53
C VAL A 235 -0.34 22.37 -12.61
N PRO A 236 0.53 22.71 -11.65
CA PRO A 236 0.87 21.79 -10.58
C PRO A 236 -0.31 21.67 -9.60
N VAL A 237 -0.48 20.49 -9.02
CA VAL A 237 -1.48 20.24 -7.97
C VAL A 237 -0.83 19.52 -6.80
N ALA A 238 -1.35 19.78 -5.60
CA ALA A 238 -0.96 19.10 -4.37
C ALA A 238 -2.25 18.69 -3.64
N ILE A 239 -2.41 17.40 -3.41
CA ILE A 239 -3.59 16.81 -2.79
C ILE A 239 -3.11 16.04 -1.56
N ASP A 240 -3.31 16.60 -0.38
CA ASP A 240 -2.98 15.97 0.91
C ASP A 240 -3.80 14.69 1.15
N HIS A 241 -3.37 13.87 2.10
CA HIS A 241 -3.97 12.54 2.35
C HIS A 241 -4.07 11.69 1.07
N GLY A 242 -3.16 11.91 0.12
CA GLY A 242 -3.15 11.36 -1.22
C GLY A 242 -2.33 10.07 -1.37
N SER A 243 -1.92 9.43 -0.26
CA SER A 243 -0.97 8.31 -0.29
C SER A 243 -1.48 7.13 -1.13
N VAL A 244 -2.78 6.85 -1.06
CA VAL A 244 -3.41 5.80 -1.86
C VAL A 244 -3.49 6.21 -3.33
N ALA A 245 -3.88 7.46 -3.64
CA ALA A 245 -3.92 7.96 -5.01
C ALA A 245 -2.55 7.94 -5.68
N SER A 246 -1.50 8.33 -4.94
CA SER A 246 -0.10 8.23 -5.37
C SER A 246 0.28 6.80 -5.74
N VAL A 247 -0.07 5.80 -4.93
CA VAL A 247 0.24 4.41 -5.25
C VAL A 247 -0.59 3.88 -6.41
N ALA A 248 -1.87 4.25 -6.49
CA ALA A 248 -2.78 3.77 -7.52
C ALA A 248 -2.27 4.06 -8.94
N VAL A 249 -1.55 5.18 -9.14
CA VAL A 249 -1.05 5.57 -10.46
C VAL A 249 0.27 4.91 -10.91
N GLY A 250 0.89 4.09 -10.05
CA GLY A 250 2.15 3.40 -10.38
C GLY A 250 1.96 2.10 -11.18
N PRO A 251 1.21 1.11 -10.65
CA PRO A 251 1.07 -0.21 -11.27
C PRO A 251 0.60 -0.23 -12.73
N PRO A 252 -0.36 0.63 -13.16
CA PRO A 252 -0.85 0.62 -14.55
C PRO A 252 0.20 0.95 -15.62
N LEU A 253 1.34 1.57 -15.25
CA LEU A 253 2.48 1.85 -16.13
C LEU A 253 3.66 0.91 -15.90
N SER A 254 3.65 0.09 -14.85
CA SER A 254 4.78 -0.76 -14.49
C SER A 254 4.93 -1.94 -15.45
N ALA A 255 6.13 -2.08 -16.01
CA ALA A 255 6.51 -3.17 -16.92
C ALA A 255 6.58 -4.55 -16.24
N ASP A 256 6.56 -4.58 -14.91
CA ASP A 256 6.60 -5.80 -14.12
C ASP A 256 5.21 -6.20 -13.60
N LEU A 257 4.28 -5.26 -13.54
CA LEU A 257 2.97 -5.45 -12.92
C LEU A 257 1.83 -5.56 -13.94
N MET A 258 1.53 -4.48 -14.67
CA MET A 258 0.32 -4.40 -15.49
C MET A 258 0.56 -3.95 -16.93
N SER A 259 1.76 -3.47 -17.28
CA SER A 259 1.98 -2.73 -18.51
C SER A 259 3.04 -3.36 -19.41
N CYS A 260 2.90 -3.21 -20.72
CA CYS A 260 4.07 -3.26 -21.60
C CYS A 260 4.96 -2.04 -21.33
N ALA A 261 6.28 -2.19 -21.44
CA ALA A 261 7.24 -1.13 -21.16
C ALA A 261 7.08 0.04 -22.14
N GLY A 262 6.99 1.28 -21.62
CA GLY A 262 6.89 2.51 -22.41
C GLY A 262 5.47 3.08 -22.61
N ARG A 263 4.46 2.44 -22.02
CA ARG A 263 3.08 2.96 -22.01
C ARG A 263 2.96 4.24 -21.15
N THR A 264 2.01 5.11 -21.48
CA THR A 264 1.76 6.39 -20.77
C THR A 264 0.31 6.55 -20.33
N TRP A 265 0.05 7.41 -19.36
CA TRP A 265 -1.31 7.70 -18.86
C TRP A 265 -2.30 8.17 -19.93
N PRO A 266 -1.94 9.09 -20.86
CA PRO A 266 -2.82 9.47 -21.96
C PRO A 266 -3.25 8.28 -22.83
N LYS A 267 -2.36 7.29 -23.06
CA LYS A 267 -2.71 6.05 -23.77
C LYS A 267 -3.71 5.19 -22.99
N ILE A 268 -3.59 5.11 -21.66
CA ILE A 268 -4.57 4.41 -20.81
C ILE A 268 -5.94 5.08 -20.94
N GLY A 269 -6.00 6.42 -20.81
CA GLY A 269 -7.24 7.18 -20.97
C GLY A 269 -7.86 6.97 -22.35
N LYS A 270 -7.06 7.15 -23.41
CA LYS A 270 -7.48 6.95 -24.80
C LYS A 270 -8.08 5.57 -25.04
N LYS A 271 -7.51 4.53 -24.43
CA LYS A 271 -8.03 3.16 -24.50
C LYS A 271 -9.34 3.03 -23.73
N LEU A 272 -9.33 3.33 -22.43
CA LEU A 272 -10.46 3.01 -21.55
C LEU A 272 -11.70 3.83 -21.88
N LEU A 273 -11.58 5.10 -22.27
CA LEU A 273 -12.74 5.91 -22.67
C LEU A 273 -13.45 5.37 -23.92
N GLY A 274 -12.77 4.56 -24.74
CA GLY A 274 -13.34 3.88 -25.90
C GLY A 274 -13.87 2.47 -25.62
N LEU A 275 -13.83 1.99 -24.38
CA LEU A 275 -14.25 0.64 -23.98
C LEU A 275 -15.49 0.67 -23.07
N THR A 276 -16.24 -0.42 -23.06
CA THR A 276 -17.25 -0.67 -22.02
C THR A 276 -16.52 -0.94 -20.70
N PRO A 277 -16.81 -0.17 -19.63
CA PRO A 277 -16.24 -0.42 -18.30
C PRO A 277 -16.53 -1.85 -17.85
N LEU A 278 -15.50 -2.52 -17.33
CA LEU A 278 -15.56 -3.90 -16.86
C LEU A 278 -16.01 -4.92 -17.94
N GLY A 279 -15.87 -4.61 -19.23
CA GLY A 279 -16.39 -5.41 -20.35
C GLY A 279 -15.81 -6.82 -20.50
N ARG A 280 -14.85 -7.20 -19.67
CA ARG A 280 -14.25 -8.55 -19.63
C ARG A 280 -14.76 -9.41 -18.46
N GLN A 281 -15.59 -8.87 -17.58
CA GLN A 281 -16.13 -9.57 -16.42
C GLN A 281 -17.60 -9.23 -16.19
N VAL A 282 -18.30 -10.12 -15.51
CA VAL A 282 -19.68 -9.90 -15.07
C VAL A 282 -19.65 -9.21 -13.70
N VAL A 283 -20.42 -8.14 -13.57
CA VAL A 283 -20.63 -7.46 -12.28
C VAL A 283 -21.89 -8.05 -11.64
N ASP A 284 -21.86 -8.37 -10.35
CA ASP A 284 -23.05 -8.85 -9.66
C ASP A 284 -24.12 -7.75 -9.59
N PRO A 285 -25.39 -8.01 -9.97
CA PRO A 285 -26.48 -7.05 -9.84
C PRO A 285 -26.71 -6.52 -8.41
N HIS A 286 -26.28 -7.27 -7.39
CA HIS A 286 -26.36 -6.90 -5.97
C HIS A 286 -25.05 -6.33 -5.43
N ASP A 287 -24.06 -6.06 -6.28
CA ASP A 287 -22.85 -5.36 -5.85
C ASP A 287 -23.22 -4.01 -5.22
N SER A 288 -22.67 -3.74 -4.04
CA SER A 288 -23.05 -2.59 -3.19
C SER A 288 -22.80 -1.22 -3.80
N VAL A 289 -22.00 -1.13 -4.86
CA VAL A 289 -21.65 0.14 -5.53
C VAL A 289 -22.04 0.09 -7.01
N LEU A 290 -21.69 -1.00 -7.70
CA LEU A 290 -21.82 -1.12 -9.15
C LEU A 290 -23.06 -1.90 -9.59
N GLY A 291 -23.79 -2.55 -8.67
CA GLY A 291 -24.97 -3.35 -8.98
C GLY A 291 -26.02 -2.58 -9.81
N PRO A 292 -26.38 -1.33 -9.44
CA PRO A 292 -27.28 -0.50 -10.23
C PRO A 292 -26.78 -0.15 -11.65
N LEU A 293 -25.48 -0.24 -11.90
CA LEU A 293 -24.84 0.06 -13.18
C LEU A 293 -24.57 -1.20 -14.00
N ALA A 294 -24.64 -2.39 -13.39
CA ALA A 294 -24.28 -3.65 -14.02
C ALA A 294 -25.19 -3.96 -15.22
N THR A 295 -24.57 -4.38 -16.33
CA THR A 295 -25.33 -4.86 -17.51
C THR A 295 -26.10 -6.13 -17.19
N SER A 296 -25.53 -6.99 -16.35
CA SER A 296 -26.13 -8.22 -15.83
C SER A 296 -27.49 -8.02 -15.14
N ALA A 297 -27.75 -6.84 -14.57
CA ALA A 297 -29.03 -6.49 -13.96
C ALA A 297 -30.18 -6.37 -14.99
N ARG A 298 -29.88 -6.15 -16.27
CA ARG A 298 -30.87 -6.20 -17.36
C ARG A 298 -30.78 -7.48 -18.18
N THR A 299 -29.56 -7.97 -18.38
CA THR A 299 -29.29 -9.13 -19.23
C THR A 299 -28.40 -10.09 -18.44
N PRO A 300 -28.98 -11.08 -17.74
CA PRO A 300 -28.22 -12.00 -16.90
C PRO A 300 -27.01 -12.60 -17.62
N GLY A 301 -25.84 -12.56 -16.96
CA GLY A 301 -24.58 -13.04 -17.51
C GLY A 301 -23.88 -12.10 -18.49
N ALA A 302 -24.48 -10.98 -18.89
CA ALA A 302 -23.81 -10.00 -19.75
C ALA A 302 -22.72 -9.23 -18.97
N PRO A 303 -21.51 -9.05 -19.56
CA PRO A 303 -20.41 -8.38 -18.90
C PRO A 303 -20.55 -6.85 -18.89
N GLY A 304 -19.74 -6.21 -18.03
CA GLY A 304 -19.56 -4.78 -18.00
C GLY A 304 -20.69 -3.96 -17.36
N LEU A 305 -20.57 -2.65 -17.52
CA LEU A 305 -21.52 -1.64 -17.04
C LEU A 305 -22.32 -1.02 -18.19
N ARG A 306 -23.52 -0.52 -17.86
CA ARG A 306 -24.42 0.19 -18.79
C ARG A 306 -24.04 1.66 -19.02
N VAL A 307 -22.96 2.13 -18.39
CA VAL A 307 -22.45 3.51 -18.48
C VAL A 307 -21.04 3.50 -19.04
N SER A 308 -20.59 4.63 -19.58
CA SER A 308 -19.22 4.81 -20.09
C SER A 308 -18.28 5.37 -19.02
N TYR A 309 -16.97 5.18 -19.19
CA TYR A 309 -15.98 5.87 -18.36
C TYR A 309 -16.05 7.40 -18.51
N THR A 310 -16.37 7.90 -19.71
CA THR A 310 -16.61 9.34 -19.94
C THR A 310 -17.71 9.85 -19.04
N THR A 311 -18.85 9.15 -18.97
CA THR A 311 -19.98 9.52 -18.10
C THR A 311 -19.57 9.48 -16.63
N LEU A 312 -18.92 8.40 -16.19
CA LEU A 312 -18.47 8.27 -14.80
C LEU A 312 -17.49 9.40 -14.39
N ILE A 313 -16.55 9.78 -15.27
CA ILE A 313 -15.62 10.88 -15.00
C ILE A 313 -16.36 12.22 -14.99
N GLN A 314 -17.24 12.47 -15.96
CA GLN A 314 -18.02 13.70 -16.00
C GLN A 314 -18.86 13.86 -14.74
N ASP A 315 -19.51 12.79 -14.28
CA ASP A 315 -20.31 12.80 -13.06
C ASP A 315 -19.46 13.07 -11.82
N ALA A 316 -18.30 12.40 -11.71
CA ALA A 316 -17.42 12.45 -10.55
C ALA A 316 -16.63 13.76 -10.40
N PHE A 317 -16.09 14.30 -11.49
CA PHE A 317 -15.03 15.32 -11.44
C PHE A 317 -15.45 16.69 -11.97
N GLN A 318 -14.81 17.73 -11.42
CA GLN A 318 -15.06 19.13 -11.76
C GLN A 318 -14.76 19.40 -13.26
N PRO A 319 -15.63 20.14 -13.97
CA PRO A 319 -15.47 20.43 -15.40
C PRO A 319 -14.11 20.99 -15.83
N PRO A 320 -13.42 21.86 -15.05
CA PRO A 320 -12.11 22.38 -15.42
C PRO A 320 -11.03 21.33 -15.71
N TYR A 321 -11.19 20.07 -15.32
CA TYR A 321 -10.18 19.04 -15.58
C TYR A 321 -10.46 18.17 -16.81
N TRP A 322 -11.60 18.34 -17.48
CA TRP A 322 -11.97 17.51 -18.63
C TRP A 322 -12.71 18.22 -19.75
N LYS A 323 -13.38 19.35 -19.46
CA LYS A 323 -14.32 20.01 -20.38
C LYS A 323 -13.60 20.99 -21.30
N SER A 324 -12.94 20.48 -22.34
CA SER A 324 -12.33 21.32 -23.38
C SER A 324 -12.38 20.65 -24.75
N PRO A 325 -12.57 21.43 -25.83
CA PRO A 325 -12.44 20.93 -27.20
C PRO A 325 -10.99 20.85 -27.68
N LYS A 326 -10.02 21.35 -26.89
CA LYS A 326 -8.61 21.39 -27.29
C LYS A 326 -8.03 19.97 -27.44
N VAL A 327 -7.10 19.85 -28.37
CA VAL A 327 -6.35 18.62 -28.64
C VAL A 327 -4.99 18.71 -27.97
N VAL A 328 -4.64 17.67 -27.23
CA VAL A 328 -3.39 17.51 -26.48
C VAL A 328 -2.52 16.50 -27.22
N THR A 329 -1.26 16.84 -27.43
CA THR A 329 -0.25 15.94 -28.02
C THR A 329 1.05 16.04 -27.25
N PHE A 330 1.93 15.05 -27.44
CA PHE A 330 3.25 14.98 -26.80
C PHE A 330 4.37 14.74 -27.83
N PRO A 331 4.53 15.58 -28.86
CA PRO A 331 5.63 15.44 -29.80
C PRO A 331 6.97 15.43 -29.07
N LEU A 332 7.75 14.36 -29.25
CA LEU A 332 9.04 14.14 -28.55
C LEU A 332 8.92 14.21 -27.01
N GLY A 333 7.73 13.89 -26.47
CA GLY A 333 7.47 13.94 -25.03
C GLY A 333 7.15 15.33 -24.47
N VAL A 334 7.04 16.36 -25.33
CA VAL A 334 6.75 17.75 -24.92
C VAL A 334 5.26 18.05 -25.10
N LEU A 335 4.61 18.57 -24.06
CA LEU A 335 3.20 18.97 -24.11
C LEU A 335 2.95 20.02 -25.20
N SER A 336 1.98 19.76 -26.07
CA SER A 336 1.44 20.71 -27.04
C SER A 336 -0.07 20.69 -27.04
N ILE A 337 -0.69 21.88 -27.06
CA ILE A 337 -2.14 22.09 -27.01
C ILE A 337 -2.55 22.91 -28.22
N ALA A 338 -3.49 22.40 -29.01
CA ALA A 338 -3.97 23.03 -30.23
C ALA A 338 -5.50 23.01 -30.32
N ASP A 339 -6.04 23.86 -31.19
CA ASP A 339 -7.45 23.79 -31.58
C ASP A 339 -7.75 22.52 -32.37
N PRO A 340 -8.96 21.95 -32.22
CA PRO A 340 -9.34 20.78 -32.99
C PRO A 340 -9.44 21.12 -34.48
N THR A 341 -8.94 20.21 -35.32
CA THR A 341 -8.99 20.34 -36.78
C THR A 341 -10.32 19.88 -37.37
N GLY A 342 -11.23 19.33 -36.56
CA GLY A 342 -12.48 18.72 -36.99
C GLY A 342 -12.34 17.28 -37.50
N THR A 343 -11.12 16.74 -37.62
CA THR A 343 -10.87 15.34 -37.97
C THR A 343 -10.89 14.43 -36.74
N PRO A 344 -11.27 13.15 -36.86
CA PRO A 344 -11.14 12.19 -35.76
C PRO A 344 -9.71 12.14 -35.21
N LEU A 345 -9.59 12.12 -33.89
CA LEU A 345 -8.28 12.08 -33.22
C LEU A 345 -7.62 10.73 -33.43
N THR A 346 -6.33 10.75 -33.77
CA THR A 346 -5.46 9.57 -33.80
C THR A 346 -5.20 9.02 -32.40
N THR A 347 -4.50 7.89 -32.30
CA THR A 347 -4.10 7.30 -31.01
C THR A 347 -3.05 8.12 -30.26
N ASP A 348 -2.40 9.08 -30.92
CA ASP A 348 -1.40 10.02 -30.34
C ASP A 348 -1.96 11.43 -30.11
N GLN A 349 -3.25 11.62 -30.34
CA GLN A 349 -3.97 12.85 -30.08
C GLN A 349 -5.02 12.62 -28.99
N PHE A 350 -4.94 13.42 -27.94
CA PHE A 350 -5.69 13.23 -26.72
C PHE A 350 -6.64 14.39 -26.47
N THR A 351 -7.78 14.10 -25.86
CA THR A 351 -8.58 15.13 -25.18
C THR A 351 -7.93 15.52 -23.86
N VAL A 352 -8.37 16.62 -23.26
CA VAL A 352 -7.95 16.99 -21.88
C VAL A 352 -8.32 15.88 -20.88
N MET A 353 -9.47 15.22 -21.06
CA MET A 353 -9.89 14.10 -20.20
C MET A 353 -8.93 12.91 -20.29
N GLU A 354 -8.47 12.57 -21.49
CA GLU A 354 -7.51 11.48 -21.71
C GLU A 354 -6.13 11.84 -21.16
N ALA A 355 -5.69 13.09 -21.37
CA ALA A 355 -4.41 13.57 -20.86
C ALA A 355 -4.35 13.58 -19.32
N ASN A 356 -5.45 13.95 -18.65
CA ASN A 356 -5.58 13.97 -17.18
C ASN A 356 -5.97 12.63 -16.56
N PHE A 357 -5.96 11.52 -17.31
CA PHE A 357 -6.55 10.28 -16.83
C PHE A 357 -5.93 9.76 -15.51
N SER A 358 -4.65 10.04 -15.26
CA SER A 358 -3.98 9.73 -13.98
C SER A 358 -4.63 10.40 -12.77
N LEU A 359 -5.07 11.65 -12.90
CA LEU A 359 -5.73 12.41 -11.84
C LEU A 359 -7.05 11.73 -11.45
N PHE A 360 -7.86 11.40 -12.46
CA PHE A 360 -9.13 10.73 -12.26
C PHE A 360 -8.95 9.34 -11.68
N PHE A 361 -8.00 8.57 -12.22
CA PHE A 361 -7.70 7.23 -11.76
C PHE A 361 -7.26 7.22 -10.30
N GLY A 362 -6.26 8.03 -9.95
CA GLY A 362 -5.70 8.08 -8.60
C GLY A 362 -6.75 8.46 -7.55
N LEU A 363 -7.46 9.57 -7.77
CA LEU A 363 -8.48 10.04 -6.81
C LEU A 363 -9.68 9.10 -6.71
N ALA A 364 -10.17 8.58 -7.83
CA ALA A 364 -11.31 7.66 -7.81
C ALA A 364 -10.95 6.36 -7.06
N VAL A 365 -9.78 5.77 -7.35
CA VAL A 365 -9.31 4.55 -6.67
C VAL A 365 -9.07 4.83 -5.18
N GLN A 366 -8.52 5.98 -4.81
CA GLN A 366 -8.40 6.37 -3.40
C GLN A 366 -9.76 6.44 -2.70
N LEU A 367 -10.75 7.10 -3.31
CA LEU A 367 -12.08 7.21 -2.71
C LEU A 367 -12.78 5.85 -2.60
N TYR A 368 -12.54 4.94 -3.53
CA TYR A 368 -12.98 3.55 -3.39
C TYR A 368 -12.27 2.84 -2.24
N GLN A 369 -10.94 2.91 -2.17
CA GLN A 369 -10.19 2.26 -1.08
C GLN A 369 -10.47 2.87 0.30
N ALA A 370 -10.91 4.14 0.36
CA ALA A 370 -11.40 4.77 1.58
C ALA A 370 -12.69 4.11 2.13
N THR A 371 -13.38 3.29 1.34
CA THR A 371 -14.51 2.46 1.83
C THR A 371 -14.08 1.07 2.29
N LEU A 372 -12.80 0.70 2.14
CA LEU A 372 -12.27 -0.61 2.50
C LEU A 372 -11.69 -0.58 3.92
N VAL A 373 -12.56 -0.29 4.88
CA VAL A 373 -12.23 -0.20 6.30
C VAL A 373 -12.71 -1.45 7.03
N SER A 374 -11.84 -2.03 7.84
CA SER A 374 -12.13 -3.19 8.70
C SER A 374 -12.12 -2.77 10.16
N ASP A 375 -13.19 -2.11 10.61
CA ASP A 375 -13.37 -1.55 11.95
C ASP A 375 -14.37 -2.31 12.83
N ASP A 376 -14.74 -3.53 12.44
CA ASP A 376 -15.65 -4.39 13.19
C ASP A 376 -15.11 -5.82 13.41
N SER A 377 -13.80 -5.93 13.59
CA SER A 377 -13.18 -7.19 13.99
C SER A 377 -13.60 -7.59 15.43
N PRO A 378 -13.36 -8.85 15.85
CA PRO A 378 -13.54 -9.24 17.24
C PRO A 378 -12.77 -8.34 18.24
N PHE A 379 -11.62 -7.81 17.83
CA PHE A 379 -10.86 -6.84 18.62
C PHE A 379 -11.61 -5.51 18.77
N ASP A 380 -12.14 -4.96 17.68
CA ASP A 380 -12.91 -3.69 17.72
C ASP A 380 -14.12 -3.83 18.64
N ARG A 381 -14.89 -4.92 18.49
CA ARG A 381 -16.05 -5.21 19.34
C ARG A 381 -15.68 -5.38 20.81
N PHE A 382 -14.53 -6.01 21.10
CA PHE A 382 -14.00 -6.14 22.45
C PHE A 382 -13.70 -4.77 23.06
N MET A 383 -12.99 -3.90 22.32
CA MET A 383 -12.66 -2.55 22.77
C MET A 383 -13.89 -1.66 22.92
N ASP A 384 -14.85 -1.74 22.00
CA ASP A 384 -16.09 -0.95 22.02
C ASP A 384 -16.96 -1.27 23.25
N GLY A 385 -16.95 -2.51 23.74
CA GLY A 385 -17.68 -2.89 24.95
C GLY A 385 -16.89 -2.74 26.24
N GLY A 386 -15.75 -2.05 26.22
CA GLY A 386 -14.96 -1.72 27.43
C GLY A 386 -13.81 -2.69 27.73
N GLY A 387 -13.49 -3.62 26.83
CA GLY A 387 -12.36 -4.54 26.97
C GLY A 387 -12.57 -5.61 28.06
N GLU A 388 -11.49 -5.94 28.78
CA GLU A 388 -11.53 -6.95 29.83
C GLU A 388 -12.46 -6.53 30.97
N GLY A 389 -13.41 -7.39 31.33
CA GLY A 389 -14.47 -7.07 32.29
C GLY A 389 -15.60 -6.20 31.72
N GLY A 390 -15.52 -5.79 30.46
CA GLY A 390 -16.55 -5.04 29.76
C GLY A 390 -17.72 -5.88 29.23
N ALA A 391 -18.72 -5.21 28.66
CA ALA A 391 -19.95 -5.80 28.13
C ALA A 391 -19.71 -6.84 27.01
N THR A 392 -18.61 -6.72 26.28
CA THR A 392 -18.22 -7.62 25.19
C THR A 392 -16.89 -8.33 25.47
N THR A 393 -16.54 -8.53 26.74
CA THR A 393 -15.29 -9.20 27.14
C THR A 393 -15.07 -10.56 26.45
N ASN A 394 -16.15 -11.26 26.09
CA ASN A 394 -16.11 -12.56 25.40
C ASN A 394 -15.97 -12.46 23.87
N ALA A 395 -15.82 -11.25 23.31
CA ALA A 395 -15.50 -11.08 21.90
C ALA A 395 -14.08 -11.59 21.56
N LEU A 396 -13.20 -11.70 22.56
CA LEU A 396 -11.91 -12.39 22.45
C LEU A 396 -11.90 -13.66 23.32
N THR A 397 -11.26 -14.72 22.83
CA THR A 397 -10.99 -15.93 23.61
C THR A 397 -9.93 -15.67 24.69
N PRO A 398 -9.80 -16.52 25.72
CA PRO A 398 -8.74 -16.41 26.72
C PRO A 398 -7.33 -16.33 26.11
N GLU A 399 -7.07 -17.10 25.06
CA GLU A 399 -5.79 -17.12 24.35
C GLU A 399 -5.54 -15.81 23.59
N GLN A 400 -6.57 -15.24 22.96
CA GLN A 400 -6.47 -13.95 22.28
C GLN A 400 -6.22 -12.80 23.26
N LYS A 401 -6.82 -12.86 24.45
CA LYS A 401 -6.56 -11.90 25.54
C LYS A 401 -5.14 -12.02 26.07
N LEU A 402 -4.63 -13.24 26.23
CA LEU A 402 -3.23 -13.47 26.57
C LEU A 402 -2.31 -12.92 25.47
N GLY A 403 -2.64 -13.15 24.20
CA GLY A 403 -1.92 -12.58 23.05
C GLY A 403 -1.88 -11.04 23.08
N LEU A 404 -3.00 -10.40 23.38
CA LEU A 404 -3.08 -8.94 23.56
C LEU A 404 -2.19 -8.47 24.72
N ALA A 405 -2.17 -9.20 25.84
CA ALA A 405 -1.29 -8.90 26.96
C ALA A 405 0.19 -9.03 26.58
N VAL A 406 0.58 -10.06 25.83
CA VAL A 406 1.95 -10.22 25.29
C VAL A 406 2.30 -9.08 24.34
N PHE A 407 1.35 -8.68 23.49
CA PHE A 407 1.51 -7.61 22.50
C PHE A 407 1.80 -6.26 23.16
N THR A 408 1.11 -5.93 24.25
CA THR A 408 1.27 -4.66 24.97
C THR A 408 2.42 -4.68 25.99
N ASN A 409 2.83 -5.85 26.46
CA ASN A 409 3.86 -5.96 27.47
C ASN A 409 5.26 -5.62 26.92
N VAL A 410 5.81 -4.48 27.35
CA VAL A 410 7.18 -4.05 27.04
C VAL A 410 8.20 -4.50 28.11
N GLY A 411 7.89 -5.56 28.86
CA GLY A 411 8.71 -6.05 29.98
C GLY A 411 8.32 -5.48 31.34
N LEU A 412 7.17 -4.80 31.42
CA LEU A 412 6.64 -4.23 32.67
C LEU A 412 5.93 -5.27 33.54
N ASN A 413 5.47 -6.39 32.96
CA ASN A 413 4.88 -7.49 33.72
C ASN A 413 5.74 -8.76 33.53
N PRO A 414 6.42 -9.28 34.58
CA PRO A 414 7.28 -10.44 34.47
C PRO A 414 6.51 -11.77 34.35
N LEU A 415 5.19 -11.77 34.57
CA LEU A 415 4.34 -12.97 34.47
C LEU A 415 3.76 -13.20 33.07
N VAL A 416 3.93 -12.23 32.17
CA VAL A 416 3.46 -12.29 30.78
C VAL A 416 4.67 -12.15 29.87
N GLY A 417 4.68 -12.85 28.72
CA GLY A 417 5.74 -12.68 27.73
C GLY A 417 5.89 -11.20 27.32
N ALA A 418 7.12 -10.70 27.22
CA ALA A 418 7.40 -9.32 26.83
C ALA A 418 7.57 -9.21 25.31
N GLY A 419 6.45 -9.11 24.57
CA GLY A 419 6.49 -8.99 23.11
C GLY A 419 6.96 -7.61 22.64
N GLY A 420 6.61 -6.55 23.38
CA GLY A 420 6.98 -5.17 23.05
C GLY A 420 6.38 -4.63 21.74
N CYS A 421 5.45 -5.37 21.13
CA CYS A 421 4.89 -5.10 19.80
C CYS A 421 4.26 -3.70 19.70
N ILE A 422 3.59 -3.27 20.78
CA ILE A 422 2.94 -1.95 20.91
C ILE A 422 3.91 -0.78 20.70
N GLY A 423 5.23 -0.98 20.84
CA GLY A 423 6.23 0.07 20.63
C GLY A 423 6.27 0.61 19.19
N CYS A 424 5.91 -0.23 18.20
CA CYS A 424 5.85 0.16 16.78
C CYS A 424 4.43 -0.02 16.20
N HIS A 425 3.67 -0.98 16.71
CA HIS A 425 2.30 -1.27 16.29
C HIS A 425 1.28 -0.63 17.24
N ALA A 426 1.29 0.70 17.29
CA ALA A 426 0.48 1.49 18.22
C ALA A 426 -0.76 2.12 17.58
N GLY A 427 -1.72 2.54 18.41
CA GLY A 427 -2.95 3.19 17.94
C GLY A 427 -3.95 2.22 17.34
N ALA A 428 -5.13 2.73 16.99
CA ALA A 428 -6.24 1.90 16.49
C ALA A 428 -5.90 1.22 15.17
N GLU A 429 -4.97 1.81 14.41
CA GLU A 429 -4.49 1.34 13.12
C GLU A 429 -3.35 0.31 13.25
N PHE A 430 -2.89 0.01 14.48
CA PHE A 430 -1.78 -0.90 14.77
C PHE A 430 -0.48 -0.57 14.02
N THR A 431 -0.23 0.72 13.81
CA THR A 431 0.98 1.24 13.16
C THR A 431 1.24 2.68 13.58
N VAL A 432 2.51 3.00 13.86
CA VAL A 432 2.93 4.40 14.07
C VAL A 432 3.12 5.16 12.75
N ALA A 433 3.07 4.48 11.60
CA ALA A 433 3.15 5.09 10.26
C ALA A 433 1.78 5.57 9.72
N SER A 434 0.81 5.80 10.62
CA SER A 434 -0.52 6.29 10.25
C SER A 434 -0.57 7.82 10.17
N THR A 435 -1.52 8.33 9.39
CA THR A 435 -1.83 9.76 9.29
C THR A 435 -2.12 10.36 10.67
N ASN A 436 -2.87 9.66 11.52
CA ASN A 436 -3.24 10.13 12.86
C ASN A 436 -2.04 10.25 13.82
N ARG A 437 -0.95 9.51 13.56
CA ARG A 437 0.25 9.49 14.39
C ARG A 437 1.36 10.44 13.93
N ILE A 438 1.57 10.54 12.62
CA ILE A 438 2.59 11.43 12.04
C ILE A 438 2.08 12.87 11.93
N GLY A 439 0.75 13.07 11.84
CA GLY A 439 0.12 14.38 11.75
C GLY A 439 -0.11 14.85 10.32
N LEU A 440 -0.69 16.06 10.21
CA LEU A 440 -1.05 16.68 8.95
C LEU A 440 0.19 17.28 8.27
N VAL A 441 0.40 16.99 6.99
CA VAL A 441 1.26 17.79 6.12
C VAL A 441 0.35 18.75 5.38
N GLU A 442 0.45 20.05 5.67
CA GLU A 442 -0.18 21.08 4.84
C GLU A 442 0.26 20.87 3.39
N PRO A 443 -0.67 20.93 2.40
CA PRO A 443 -0.28 20.83 1.01
C PRO A 443 0.79 21.90 0.73
N PRO A 444 2.02 21.52 0.31
CA PRO A 444 3.03 22.52 0.01
C PRO A 444 2.53 23.40 -1.13
N ASP A 445 2.93 24.67 -1.13
CA ASP A 445 2.67 25.56 -2.27
C ASP A 445 3.19 24.86 -3.55
N PRO A 446 2.31 24.52 -4.50
CA PRO A 446 2.69 23.79 -5.72
C PRO A 446 3.68 24.57 -6.60
N LEU A 447 3.83 25.88 -6.37
CA LEU A 447 4.76 26.77 -7.07
C LEU A 447 6.07 27.00 -6.29
N ALA A 448 6.15 26.60 -5.03
CA ALA A 448 7.37 26.68 -4.26
C ALA A 448 8.42 25.68 -4.81
N PRO A 449 9.73 26.01 -4.71
CA PRO A 449 10.78 25.06 -5.04
C PRO A 449 10.61 23.77 -4.23
N PRO A 450 10.88 22.59 -4.81
CA PRO A 450 10.74 21.33 -4.09
C PRO A 450 11.58 21.39 -2.81
N PRO A 451 11.03 20.98 -1.64
CA PRO A 451 11.77 21.03 -0.40
C PRO A 451 13.09 20.24 -0.56
N VAL A 452 14.21 20.89 -0.23
CA VAL A 452 15.58 20.37 -0.44
C VAL A 452 15.84 19.10 0.38
N ALA A 453 15.06 18.90 1.42
CA ALA A 453 14.84 17.65 2.11
C ALA A 453 13.49 17.79 2.82
N GLU A 454 12.68 16.73 2.82
CA GLU A 454 11.70 16.63 3.88
C GLU A 454 12.48 16.61 5.20
N GLY A 455 12.21 17.56 6.10
CA GLY A 455 12.68 17.44 7.48
C GLY A 455 12.30 16.05 7.98
N VAL A 456 13.17 15.44 8.78
CA VAL A 456 13.03 14.09 9.35
C VAL A 456 11.57 13.78 9.69
N ILE A 457 10.87 13.07 8.79
CA ILE A 457 9.45 12.69 8.95
C ILE A 457 9.32 11.58 10.00
N GLU A 458 10.40 10.82 10.19
CA GLU A 458 10.53 9.85 11.27
C GLU A 458 11.59 10.33 12.27
N HIS A 459 11.16 11.01 13.33
CA HIS A 459 11.83 10.75 14.60
C HIS A 459 11.45 9.32 14.98
N MET A 460 12.17 8.33 14.45
CA MET A 460 12.30 7.07 15.15
C MET A 460 13.01 7.39 16.46
N ALA A 461 12.28 7.91 17.44
CA ALA A 461 12.65 7.75 18.82
C ALA A 461 12.59 6.24 19.04
N MET A 462 13.70 5.55 18.75
CA MET A 462 14.01 4.28 19.38
C MET A 462 13.66 4.49 20.84
N ALA A 463 12.60 3.81 21.27
CA ALA A 463 11.81 4.07 22.46
C ALA A 463 12.54 4.89 23.53
N VAL A 464 11.95 6.00 23.97
CA VAL A 464 12.29 6.77 25.20
C VAL A 464 13.54 6.22 25.88
N GLN A 465 14.69 6.87 25.69
CA GLN A 465 16.04 6.43 26.09
C GLN A 465 16.18 5.90 27.54
N GLY A 466 15.17 6.04 28.39
CA GLY A 466 15.08 5.42 29.71
C GLY A 466 14.70 3.93 29.72
N ALA A 467 13.87 3.44 28.79
CA ALA A 467 13.36 2.05 28.80
C ALA A 467 14.26 1.05 28.03
N LEU A 468 15.00 1.54 27.02
CA LEU A 468 15.95 0.72 26.25
C LEU A 468 17.28 0.47 26.97
N ARG A 469 17.60 1.17 28.07
CA ARG A 469 18.83 0.92 28.85
C ARG A 469 18.87 -0.48 29.50
N ALA A 470 17.72 -1.13 29.65
CA ALA A 470 17.63 -2.51 30.14
C ALA A 470 17.61 -3.56 29.00
N LEU A 471 17.44 -3.12 27.75
CA LEU A 471 17.57 -3.98 26.57
C LEU A 471 19.03 -3.96 26.12
N VAL A 472 19.81 -4.89 26.67
CA VAL A 472 21.14 -5.21 26.14
C VAL A 472 20.94 -5.78 24.72
N PHE A 473 21.05 -4.91 23.71
CA PHE A 473 21.39 -5.37 22.36
C PHE A 473 22.85 -5.79 22.43
N ALA A 474 23.10 -7.10 22.52
CA ALA A 474 24.44 -7.66 22.43
C ALA A 474 25.02 -7.29 21.05
N THR A 475 25.77 -6.19 21.03
CA THR A 475 26.61 -5.79 19.91
C THR A 475 27.95 -6.50 20.10
N HIS A 476 28.14 -7.55 19.31
CA HIS A 476 29.36 -8.32 19.09
C HIS A 476 30.02 -9.07 20.27
N PRO A 477 30.55 -10.28 20.03
CA PRO A 477 31.52 -10.92 20.89
C PRO A 477 32.90 -10.26 20.66
N ALA A 478 33.48 -9.66 21.70
CA ALA A 478 34.93 -9.49 21.78
C ALA A 478 35.51 -10.71 22.52
N ALA A 479 36.66 -11.29 22.19
CA ALA A 479 37.74 -10.87 21.30
C ALA A 479 38.40 -12.10 20.66
N LEU A 480 38.95 -11.93 19.45
CA LEU A 480 39.97 -12.81 18.90
C LEU A 480 41.19 -12.77 19.83
N GLU A 481 41.60 -13.93 20.35
CA GLU A 481 42.87 -14.07 21.07
C GLU A 481 44.05 -13.80 20.12
N PRO A 482 45.12 -13.15 20.61
CA PRO A 482 46.30 -12.91 19.81
C PRO A 482 47.08 -14.20 19.59
N CYS A 483 47.39 -14.46 18.33
CA CYS A 483 48.35 -15.46 17.90
C CYS A 483 49.69 -15.25 18.62
N VAL A 484 50.14 -16.26 19.39
CA VAL A 484 51.51 -16.35 19.90
C VAL A 484 52.05 -17.73 19.54
N ARG A 485 52.98 -17.70 18.57
CA ARG A 485 54.05 -18.67 18.20
C ARG A 485 53.74 -20.16 18.16
#